data_AF-A0A916GRS2-F1
#
_entry.id   AF-A0A916GRS2-F1
#
_cell.length_a   1.000
_cell.length_b   1.000
_cell.length_c   1.000
_cell.angle_alpha   90.00
_cell.angle_beta   90.00
_cell.angle_gamma   90.00
#
_symmetry.space_group_name_H-M   'P 1'
#
loop_
_entity.id
_entity.type
_entity.pdbx_description
1 polymer ?
#
loop_
_entity_poly.entity_id
_entity_poly.type
_entity_poly.pdbx_seq_one_letter_code
_entity_poly.pdbx_strand_id
1 'polypeptide(L)'
;MGGEVPRRGVERALKRNQLMLRSHEQRNLTSGCTRRRAGCTGVGYFVTRGFAVRSNQKRFQNNSRFAARVSREPLGSAMKKPQTWVTFALLLAVLGVQGCSDLGSEPTLSDDEDDVREVSYRYFFEHNYSGAAGKQVGVFFLEVNDHPHGSEPDHDPSDMLMARFAGDRPRVKKLSECTRSAYGVLDNLTGESGIIISTGLVRRLDANRIEVWGGYYERGVSASLNRLVLHRVFGNHWVVVTDELKGIA
;
A
#
# COMPACT_ATOMS: atom_id res chain seq x y z
N MET A 1 -1.41 6.84 25.75
CA MET A 1 -1.00 8.20 25.33
C MET A 1 -1.01 8.24 23.81
N GLY A 2 -2.11 8.73 23.21
CA GLY A 2 -2.21 8.87 21.75
C GLY A 2 -1.52 10.15 21.30
N GLY A 3 -0.39 10.03 20.59
CA GLY A 3 0.25 11.17 19.95
C GLY A 3 -0.58 11.59 18.74
N GLU A 4 -1.09 12.82 18.73
CA GLU A 4 -1.69 13.41 17.54
C GLU A 4 -0.68 13.39 16.40
N VAL A 5 -0.96 12.61 15.35
CA VAL A 5 -0.22 12.71 14.09
C VAL A 5 -0.52 14.09 13.52
N PRO A 6 0.50 14.95 13.30
CA PRO A 6 0.26 16.31 12.87
C PRO A 6 -0.40 16.29 11.48
N ARG A 7 -1.67 16.72 11.39
CA ARG A 7 -2.46 16.83 10.15
C ARG A 7 -1.70 17.52 9.00
N ARG A 8 -0.77 18.42 9.34
CA ARG A 8 0.12 19.11 8.38
C ARG A 8 1.10 18.17 7.65
N GLY A 9 1.37 16.98 8.16
CA GLY A 9 2.24 15.99 7.52
C GLY A 9 1.54 15.27 6.35
N VAL A 10 0.30 14.84 6.56
CA VAL A 10 -0.51 14.14 5.54
C VAL A 10 -0.84 15.06 4.37
N GLU A 11 -1.23 16.31 4.64
CA GLU A 11 -1.55 17.28 3.59
C GLU A 11 -0.31 17.64 2.74
N ARG A 12 0.88 17.67 3.34
CA ARG A 12 2.14 17.86 2.60
C ARG A 12 2.52 16.64 1.78
N ALA A 13 2.27 15.42 2.27
CA ALA A 13 2.52 14.19 1.51
C ALA A 13 1.62 14.12 0.26
N LEU A 14 0.32 14.40 0.42
CA LEU A 14 -0.64 14.49 -0.69
C LEU A 14 -0.22 15.54 -1.73
N LYS A 15 0.12 16.76 -1.30
CA LYS A 15 0.60 17.82 -2.20
C LYS A 15 1.91 17.45 -2.92
N ARG A 16 2.81 16.70 -2.27
CA ARG A 16 4.11 16.32 -2.87
C ARG A 16 3.96 15.22 -3.92
N ASN A 17 3.06 14.26 -3.72
CA ASN A 17 2.77 13.23 -4.73
C ASN A 17 2.13 13.85 -6.00
N GLN A 18 1.21 14.81 -5.85
CA GLN A 18 0.63 15.54 -6.99
C GLN A 18 1.69 16.30 -7.81
N LEU A 19 2.74 16.83 -7.17
CA LEU A 19 3.84 17.54 -7.85
C LEU A 19 4.79 16.61 -8.62
N MET A 20 5.03 15.39 -8.11
CA MET A 20 5.88 14.39 -8.78
C MET A 20 5.23 13.85 -10.06
N LEU A 21 3.91 13.63 -10.04
CA LEU A 21 3.15 13.14 -11.20
C LEU A 21 3.23 14.11 -12.40
N ARG A 22 3.12 15.43 -12.15
CA ARG A 22 3.26 16.45 -13.20
C ARG A 22 4.67 16.53 -13.81
N SER A 23 5.70 16.15 -13.06
CA SER A 23 7.10 16.13 -13.55
C SER A 23 7.37 14.98 -14.52
N HIS A 24 6.67 13.85 -14.36
CA HIS A 24 6.81 12.70 -15.25
C HIS A 24 6.04 12.91 -16.56
N GLU A 25 4.86 13.53 -16.50
CA GLU A 25 4.06 13.87 -17.67
C GLU A 25 4.80 14.82 -18.63
N GLN A 26 5.53 15.82 -18.10
CA GLN A 26 6.35 16.73 -18.93
C GLN A 26 7.56 16.06 -19.59
N ARG A 27 8.10 14.98 -19.02
CA ARG A 27 9.24 14.26 -19.59
C ARG A 27 8.87 13.38 -20.78
N ASN A 28 7.62 12.89 -20.83
CA ASN A 28 7.17 12.07 -21.96
C ASN A 28 6.73 12.89 -23.18
N LEU A 29 6.36 14.16 -23.00
CA LEU A 29 5.98 15.05 -24.11
C LEU A 29 7.18 15.61 -24.90
N THR A 30 8.41 15.49 -24.38
CA THR A 30 9.62 16.07 -25.01
C THR A 30 10.50 15.06 -25.75
N SER A 31 10.21 13.75 -25.69
CA SER A 31 10.99 12.71 -26.36
C SER A 31 10.47 12.33 -27.76
N GLY A 32 9.37 12.95 -28.22
CA GLY A 32 8.68 12.58 -29.46
C GLY A 32 8.94 13.49 -30.67
N CYS A 33 10.18 13.88 -30.99
CA CYS A 33 10.45 14.44 -32.33
C CYS A 33 11.95 14.45 -32.70
N THR A 34 12.38 13.47 -33.52
CA THR A 34 13.24 13.63 -34.72
C THR A 34 14.00 12.33 -35.03
N ARG A 35 13.59 11.60 -36.08
CA ARG A 35 14.45 11.24 -37.23
C ARG A 35 13.76 10.26 -38.19
N ARG A 36 13.66 10.71 -39.45
CA ARG A 36 13.45 9.88 -40.65
C ARG A 36 14.81 9.52 -41.27
N ARG A 37 14.90 8.28 -41.80
CA ARG A 37 15.84 7.73 -42.82
C ARG A 37 17.33 7.68 -42.41
N ALA A 38 18.18 6.74 -42.84
CA ALA A 38 18.18 5.78 -43.95
C ALA A 38 18.99 4.52 -43.53
N GLY A 39 18.93 3.45 -44.33
CA GLY A 39 19.51 2.15 -44.01
C GLY A 39 21.03 2.11 -43.93
N CYS A 40 21.52 1.09 -43.21
CA CYS A 40 22.85 0.50 -43.33
C CYS A 40 22.81 -0.91 -42.74
N THR A 41 23.13 -1.90 -43.56
CA THR A 41 23.53 -3.25 -43.12
C THR A 41 24.88 -3.18 -42.45
N GLY A 42 24.99 -3.68 -41.22
CA GLY A 42 26.24 -3.76 -40.48
C GLY A 42 26.15 -4.76 -39.34
N VAL A 43 26.77 -5.93 -39.53
CA VAL A 43 27.02 -6.94 -38.51
C VAL A 43 28.03 -6.37 -37.51
N GLY A 44 27.66 -6.30 -36.24
CA GLY A 44 28.53 -5.81 -35.16
C GLY A 44 28.30 -6.58 -33.87
N TYR A 45 29.28 -7.38 -33.48
CA TYR A 45 29.37 -8.05 -32.18
C TYR A 45 29.52 -7.01 -31.08
N PHE A 46 28.66 -7.06 -30.05
CA PHE A 46 28.80 -6.24 -28.85
C PHE A 46 29.22 -7.09 -27.64
N VAL A 47 30.40 -6.75 -27.12
CA VAL A 47 31.03 -7.27 -25.91
C VAL A 47 30.34 -6.68 -24.69
N THR A 48 29.86 -7.53 -23.79
CA THR A 48 29.27 -7.14 -22.50
C THR A 48 30.33 -6.64 -21.53
N ARG A 49 30.24 -5.38 -21.08
CA ARG A 49 31.01 -4.86 -19.92
C ARG A 49 30.16 -4.92 -18.66
N GLY A 50 30.70 -5.60 -17.64
CA GLY A 50 30.10 -5.69 -16.31
C GLY A 50 30.12 -4.36 -15.56
N PHE A 51 28.99 -4.03 -14.92
CA PHE A 51 28.87 -2.93 -13.98
C PHE A 51 29.01 -3.46 -12.56
N ALA A 52 30.05 -3.01 -11.86
CA ALA A 52 30.25 -3.22 -10.44
C ALA A 52 29.38 -2.24 -9.63
N VAL A 53 28.49 -2.77 -8.79
CA VAL A 53 27.66 -1.99 -7.86
C VAL A 53 28.48 -1.72 -6.59
N ARG A 54 28.81 -0.45 -6.35
CA ARG A 54 29.39 0.02 -5.08
C ARG A 54 28.29 0.22 -4.04
N SER A 55 28.29 -0.62 -3.01
CA SER A 55 27.48 -0.46 -1.80
C SER A 55 27.98 0.71 -0.95
N ASN A 56 27.12 1.68 -0.66
CA ASN A 56 27.45 2.82 0.20
C ASN A 56 26.72 2.68 1.54
N GLN A 57 27.39 2.00 2.47
CA GLN A 57 26.92 1.76 3.84
C GLN A 57 27.43 2.91 4.73
N LYS A 58 26.58 3.91 5.02
CA LYS A 58 26.91 4.94 6.01
C LYS A 58 26.11 4.71 7.30
N ARG A 59 26.89 4.35 8.33
CA ARG A 59 26.61 4.44 9.76
C ARG A 59 25.97 5.78 10.12
N PHE A 60 24.89 5.75 10.90
CA PHE A 60 24.57 6.82 11.84
C PHE A 60 24.62 6.24 13.25
N GLN A 61 25.63 6.68 14.00
CA GLN A 61 25.75 6.53 15.44
C GLN A 61 25.16 7.77 16.12
N ASN A 62 24.69 7.53 17.35
CA ASN A 62 24.59 8.48 18.47
C ASN A 62 23.61 9.66 18.34
N ASN A 63 22.58 9.61 19.19
CA ASN A 63 22.46 10.61 20.26
C ASN A 63 21.61 10.07 21.41
N SER A 64 22.31 9.81 22.52
CA SER A 64 21.77 9.57 23.84
C SER A 64 21.68 10.89 24.62
N ARG A 65 20.85 10.88 25.67
CA ARG A 65 20.75 11.84 26.79
C ARG A 65 19.64 12.90 26.68
N PHE A 66 18.49 12.57 27.26
CA PHE A 66 17.71 13.54 28.05
C PHE A 66 17.37 12.92 29.40
N ALA A 67 18.09 13.36 30.43
CA ALA A 67 17.80 13.09 31.82
C ALA A 67 16.71 14.06 32.28
N ALA A 68 15.51 13.55 32.56
CA ALA A 68 14.45 14.32 33.21
C ALA A 68 14.59 14.22 34.73
N ARG A 69 14.78 15.40 35.33
CA ARG A 69 14.99 15.68 36.74
C ARG A 69 13.71 15.37 37.53
N VAL A 70 13.77 14.39 38.42
CA VAL A 70 12.72 14.08 39.40
C VAL A 70 12.77 15.12 40.52
N SER A 71 11.77 16.00 40.57
CA SER A 71 11.54 16.90 41.70
C SER A 71 10.80 16.15 42.79
N ARG A 72 11.44 16.02 43.96
CA ARG A 72 10.82 15.59 45.22
C ARG A 72 10.17 16.80 45.88
N GLU A 73 8.89 16.70 46.21
CA GLU A 73 8.23 17.62 47.14
C GLU A 73 8.06 16.97 48.53
N PRO A 74 8.02 17.79 49.60
CA PRO A 74 8.23 17.34 50.96
C PRO A 74 6.96 16.84 51.66
N LEU A 75 7.17 15.91 52.59
CA LEU A 75 6.18 15.39 53.54
C LEU A 75 5.53 16.53 54.35
N GLY A 76 4.22 16.65 54.21
CA GLY A 76 3.36 17.49 55.05
C GLY A 76 2.40 16.65 55.89
N SER A 77 2.65 16.67 57.19
CA SER A 77 1.69 16.67 58.31
C SER A 77 0.65 15.54 58.50
N ALA A 78 0.82 14.89 59.65
CA ALA A 78 -0.13 14.02 60.33
C ALA A 78 -1.50 14.67 60.51
N MET A 79 -2.55 13.96 60.09
CA MET A 79 -3.94 14.33 60.32
C MET A 79 -4.67 13.18 61.01
N LYS A 80 -5.35 13.53 62.12
CA LYS A 80 -6.03 12.65 63.06
C LYS A 80 -7.15 11.86 62.39
N LYS A 81 -7.29 10.58 62.76
CA LYS A 81 -8.32 9.63 62.31
C LYS A 81 -9.73 10.06 62.77
N PRO A 82 -10.72 10.21 61.86
CA PRO A 82 -12.10 9.95 62.17
C PRO A 82 -12.49 8.56 61.68
N GLN A 83 -13.20 7.85 62.53
CA GLN A 83 -13.62 6.47 62.45
C GLN A 83 -14.78 6.30 61.45
N THR A 84 -14.50 6.48 60.15
CA THR A 84 -15.47 6.30 59.04
C THR A 84 -14.86 5.64 57.79
N TRP A 85 -13.62 5.14 57.86
CA TRP A 85 -12.89 4.61 56.69
C TRP A 85 -13.29 3.20 56.24
N VAL A 86 -14.03 2.45 57.06
CA VAL A 86 -14.36 1.04 56.75
C VAL A 86 -15.43 0.93 55.65
N THR A 87 -16.33 1.90 55.52
CA THR A 87 -17.37 1.89 54.47
C THR A 87 -16.89 2.48 53.14
N PHE A 88 -15.95 3.43 53.13
CA PHE A 88 -15.42 3.99 51.89
C PHE A 88 -14.42 3.05 51.18
N ALA A 89 -13.65 2.27 51.94
CA ALA A 89 -12.74 1.25 51.39
C ALA A 89 -13.50 0.09 50.71
N LEU A 90 -14.70 -0.27 51.20
CA LEU A 90 -15.52 -1.32 50.60
C LEU A 90 -16.19 -0.86 49.29
N LEU A 91 -16.58 0.42 49.18
CA LEU A 91 -17.16 0.97 47.95
C LEU A 91 -16.11 1.17 46.84
N LEU A 92 -14.85 1.49 47.21
CA LEU A 92 -13.74 1.58 46.27
C LEU A 92 -13.29 0.20 45.74
N ALA A 93 -13.45 -0.87 46.55
CA ALA A 93 -13.13 -2.24 46.14
C ALA A 93 -14.14 -2.80 45.12
N VAL A 94 -15.40 -2.34 45.12
CA VAL A 94 -16.43 -2.78 44.16
C VAL A 94 -16.27 -2.10 42.79
N LEU A 95 -15.62 -0.93 42.71
CA LEU A 95 -15.33 -0.25 41.44
C LEU A 95 -14.01 -0.70 40.77
N GLY A 96 -13.25 -1.60 41.39
CA GLY A 96 -11.93 -2.01 40.91
C GLY A 96 -11.90 -3.16 39.89
N VAL A 97 -13.03 -3.80 39.57
CA VAL A 97 -13.03 -5.08 38.82
C VAL A 97 -13.56 -4.95 37.37
N GLN A 98 -13.94 -3.76 36.91
CA GLN A 98 -14.37 -3.54 35.51
C GLN A 98 -13.30 -2.87 34.63
N GLY A 99 -12.03 -2.96 35.03
CA GLY A 99 -10.91 -2.77 34.10
C GLY A 99 -10.81 -3.98 33.17
N CYS A 100 -11.84 -4.22 32.35
CA CYS A 100 -11.79 -5.16 31.25
C CYS A 100 -10.52 -4.85 30.46
N SER A 101 -9.58 -5.78 30.58
CA SER A 101 -8.35 -5.81 29.83
C SER A 101 -8.73 -6.13 28.39
N ASP A 102 -9.34 -5.17 27.70
CA ASP A 102 -9.29 -5.13 26.25
C ASP A 102 -7.89 -4.62 25.89
N LEU A 103 -6.90 -5.46 26.25
CA LEU A 103 -5.61 -5.49 25.59
C LEU A 103 -5.96 -5.95 24.18
N GLY A 104 -6.46 -5.00 23.39
CA GLY A 104 -6.92 -5.22 22.04
C GLY A 104 -5.88 -6.05 21.33
N SER A 105 -6.26 -7.25 20.93
CA SER A 105 -5.43 -8.12 20.11
C SER A 105 -4.92 -7.26 18.96
N GLU A 106 -3.59 -7.11 18.87
CA GLU A 106 -2.97 -6.45 17.73
C GLU A 106 -3.59 -7.07 16.47
N PRO A 107 -4.20 -6.26 15.59
CA PRO A 107 -4.92 -6.77 14.44
C PRO A 107 -3.97 -7.66 13.65
N THR A 108 -4.39 -8.91 13.44
CA THR A 108 -3.59 -9.85 12.67
C THR A 108 -3.58 -9.39 11.22
N LEU A 109 -2.51 -9.68 10.47
CA LEU A 109 -2.43 -9.25 9.07
C LEU A 109 -3.61 -9.77 8.25
N SER A 110 -4.15 -10.94 8.59
CA SER A 110 -5.32 -11.54 7.95
C SER A 110 -6.59 -10.72 8.09
N ASP A 111 -6.74 -9.94 9.16
CA ASP A 111 -7.99 -9.18 9.41
C ASP A 111 -8.09 -7.94 8.50
N ASP A 112 -6.95 -7.38 8.09
CA ASP A 112 -6.89 -6.14 7.27
C ASP A 112 -6.59 -6.42 5.79
N GLU A 113 -6.30 -7.67 5.42
CA GLU A 113 -5.68 -7.96 4.11
C GLU A 113 -6.59 -7.59 2.93
N ASP A 114 -7.88 -7.88 3.04
CA ASP A 114 -8.87 -7.49 2.02
C ASP A 114 -9.06 -5.96 1.96
N ASP A 115 -9.00 -5.26 3.09
CA ASP A 115 -9.10 -3.79 3.12
C ASP A 115 -7.89 -3.14 2.43
N VAL A 116 -6.71 -3.70 2.66
CA VAL A 116 -5.46 -3.27 2.02
C VAL A 116 -5.51 -3.54 0.52
N ARG A 117 -5.90 -4.76 0.10
CA ARG A 117 -6.03 -5.13 -1.31
C ARG A 117 -7.08 -4.26 -2.01
N GLU A 118 -8.23 -4.00 -1.38
CA GLU A 118 -9.24 -3.09 -1.91
C GLU A 118 -8.67 -1.71 -2.23
N VAL A 119 -7.97 -1.09 -1.28
CA VAL A 119 -7.37 0.23 -1.45
C VAL A 119 -6.32 0.21 -2.57
N SER A 120 -5.53 -0.86 -2.66
CA SER A 120 -4.56 -1.03 -3.75
C SER A 120 -5.23 -1.16 -5.12
N TYR A 121 -6.28 -1.98 -5.26
CA TYR A 121 -7.02 -2.11 -6.51
C TYR A 121 -7.64 -0.78 -6.94
N ARG A 122 -8.33 -0.09 -6.03
CA ARG A 122 -8.92 1.23 -6.32
C ARG A 122 -7.86 2.24 -6.74
N TYR A 123 -6.71 2.25 -6.07
CA TYR A 123 -5.59 3.09 -6.47
C TYR A 123 -5.13 2.77 -7.90
N PHE A 124 -4.96 1.50 -8.25
CA PHE A 124 -4.58 1.09 -9.61
C PHE A 124 -5.65 1.40 -10.65
N PHE A 125 -6.94 1.37 -10.34
CA PHE A 125 -7.98 1.79 -11.29
C PHE A 125 -7.80 3.25 -11.72
N GLU A 126 -7.40 4.12 -10.79
CA GLU A 126 -7.23 5.56 -11.04
C GLU A 126 -5.83 5.93 -11.57
N HIS A 127 -4.78 5.21 -11.14
CA HIS A 127 -3.37 5.58 -11.38
C HIS A 127 -2.64 4.64 -12.35
N ASN A 128 -3.38 3.79 -13.06
CA ASN A 128 -2.81 2.92 -14.07
C ASN A 128 -2.27 3.78 -15.26
N TYR A 129 -1.03 3.48 -15.68
CA TYR A 129 -0.32 4.13 -16.80
C TYR A 129 -0.46 3.38 -18.14
N SER A 130 -1.38 2.43 -18.23
CA SER A 130 -1.67 1.70 -19.45
C SER A 130 -1.95 2.69 -20.58
N GLY A 131 -1.56 2.35 -21.80
CA GLY A 131 -1.86 3.18 -22.98
C GLY A 131 -3.39 3.33 -23.19
N ALA A 132 -4.18 2.52 -22.50
CA ALA A 132 -5.62 2.63 -22.36
C ALA A 132 -6.09 3.69 -21.36
N ALA A 133 -5.23 4.48 -20.72
CA ALA A 133 -5.63 5.60 -19.85
C ALA A 133 -6.50 6.68 -20.56
N GLY A 134 -6.70 6.58 -21.89
CA GLY A 134 -7.70 7.33 -22.66
C GLY A 134 -8.77 6.48 -23.37
N LYS A 135 -8.75 5.15 -23.25
CA LYS A 135 -9.77 4.23 -23.79
C LYS A 135 -10.58 3.68 -22.63
N GLN A 136 -11.90 3.72 -22.73
CA GLN A 136 -12.77 3.11 -21.73
C GLN A 136 -12.45 1.61 -21.62
N VAL A 137 -11.80 1.20 -20.52
CA VAL A 137 -11.69 -0.20 -20.14
C VAL A 137 -13.09 -0.68 -19.80
N GLY A 138 -13.55 -1.76 -20.43
CA GLY A 138 -14.90 -2.29 -20.18
C GLY A 138 -15.00 -3.09 -18.88
N VAL A 139 -13.91 -3.76 -18.54
CA VAL A 139 -13.83 -4.66 -17.38
C VAL A 139 -12.41 -4.74 -16.82
N PHE A 140 -12.31 -4.69 -15.48
CA PHE A 140 -11.12 -5.05 -14.72
C PHE A 140 -11.28 -6.47 -14.17
N PHE A 141 -10.21 -7.25 -14.28
CA PHE A 141 -10.10 -8.57 -13.66
C PHE A 141 -9.12 -8.50 -12.50
N LEU A 142 -9.54 -8.94 -11.33
CA LEU A 142 -8.72 -8.89 -10.12
C LEU A 142 -7.99 -10.21 -9.91
N GLU A 143 -6.73 -10.09 -9.54
CA GLU A 143 -5.82 -11.20 -9.29
C GLU A 143 -5.07 -11.00 -7.97
N VAL A 144 -4.87 -12.09 -7.24
CA VAL A 144 -3.97 -12.16 -6.10
C VAL A 144 -2.76 -13.04 -6.44
N ASN A 145 -1.56 -12.48 -6.29
CA ASN A 145 -0.28 -13.15 -6.49
C ASN A 145 0.59 -13.05 -5.23
N ASP A 146 0.29 -13.89 -4.25
CA ASP A 146 1.02 -13.90 -2.97
C ASP A 146 2.43 -14.53 -3.09
N HIS A 147 2.84 -14.96 -4.30
CA HIS A 147 4.07 -15.70 -4.55
C HIS A 147 5.04 -14.95 -5.49
N PRO A 148 6.01 -14.20 -4.94
CA PRO A 148 6.90 -13.33 -5.73
C PRO A 148 7.79 -14.06 -6.75
N HIS A 149 7.83 -15.41 -6.72
CA HIS A 149 8.62 -16.23 -7.63
C HIS A 149 7.77 -17.12 -8.55
N GLY A 150 6.45 -16.92 -8.59
CA GLY A 150 5.55 -17.69 -9.45
C GLY A 150 5.57 -19.20 -9.16
N SER A 151 5.87 -19.59 -7.92
CA SER A 151 5.87 -20.98 -7.50
C SER A 151 4.46 -21.58 -7.45
N GLU A 152 3.46 -20.72 -7.30
CA GLU A 152 2.05 -21.09 -7.29
C GLU A 152 1.31 -20.28 -8.36
N PRO A 153 0.24 -20.85 -8.93
CA PRO A 153 -0.59 -20.11 -9.86
C PRO A 153 -1.26 -18.94 -9.14
N ASP A 154 -1.39 -17.83 -9.87
CA ASP A 154 -2.22 -16.73 -9.44
C ASP A 154 -3.66 -17.20 -9.19
N HIS A 155 -4.36 -16.58 -8.23
CA HIS A 155 -5.71 -16.98 -7.87
C HIS A 155 -6.68 -15.80 -7.75
N ASP A 156 -7.97 -16.12 -7.66
CA ASP A 156 -9.02 -15.14 -7.47
C ASP A 156 -8.96 -14.50 -6.08
N PRO A 157 -9.39 -13.24 -5.94
CA PRO A 157 -9.65 -12.66 -4.63
C PRO A 157 -10.83 -13.34 -3.92
N SER A 158 -10.92 -13.12 -2.60
CA SER A 158 -12.02 -13.62 -1.78
C SER A 158 -13.38 -13.11 -2.27
N ASP A 159 -14.45 -13.90 -2.08
CA ASP A 159 -15.81 -13.46 -2.41
C ASP A 159 -16.22 -12.20 -1.62
N MET A 160 -15.74 -12.07 -0.39
CA MET A 160 -15.99 -10.91 0.45
C MET A 160 -15.37 -9.65 -0.14
N LEU A 161 -14.14 -9.73 -0.67
CA LEU A 161 -13.50 -8.61 -1.35
C LEU A 161 -14.24 -8.26 -2.65
N MET A 162 -14.59 -9.28 -3.45
CA MET A 162 -15.31 -9.08 -4.71
C MET A 162 -16.67 -8.39 -4.51
N ALA A 163 -17.39 -8.70 -3.41
CA ALA A 163 -18.66 -8.07 -3.09
C ALA A 163 -18.57 -6.55 -2.90
N ARG A 164 -17.39 -6.01 -2.53
CA ARG A 164 -17.17 -4.57 -2.33
C ARG A 164 -17.04 -3.77 -3.63
N PHE A 165 -16.81 -4.48 -4.74
CA PHE A 165 -16.77 -3.90 -6.09
C PHE A 165 -18.09 -4.12 -6.85
N ALA A 166 -19.11 -4.67 -6.20
CA ALA A 166 -20.40 -4.89 -6.82
C ALA A 166 -21.02 -3.55 -7.26
N GLY A 167 -21.23 -3.40 -8.56
CA GLY A 167 -21.81 -2.19 -9.15
C GLY A 167 -20.78 -1.17 -9.66
N ASP A 168 -19.48 -1.40 -9.46
CA ASP A 168 -18.44 -0.52 -9.98
C ASP A 168 -18.46 -0.45 -11.53
N ARG A 169 -18.00 0.70 -12.03
CA ARG A 169 -17.83 0.99 -13.46
C ARG A 169 -16.42 1.54 -13.68
N PRO A 170 -15.56 0.88 -14.50
CA PRO A 170 -15.76 -0.37 -15.24
C PRO A 170 -16.15 -1.58 -14.39
N ARG A 171 -16.71 -2.63 -15.01
CA ARG A 171 -17.08 -3.85 -14.29
C ARG A 171 -15.84 -4.46 -13.64
N VAL A 172 -15.98 -5.03 -12.44
CA VAL A 172 -14.90 -5.73 -11.75
C VAL A 172 -15.26 -7.20 -11.64
N LYS A 173 -14.36 -8.09 -12.06
CA LYS A 173 -14.58 -9.54 -12.14
C LYS A 173 -13.36 -10.31 -11.64
N LYS A 174 -13.52 -11.60 -11.39
CA LYS A 174 -12.43 -12.48 -10.95
C LYS A 174 -11.48 -12.84 -12.09
N LEU A 175 -10.24 -13.19 -11.76
CA LEU A 175 -9.24 -13.67 -12.73
C LEU A 175 -9.77 -14.88 -13.52
N SER A 176 -10.43 -15.83 -12.85
CA SER A 176 -11.01 -17.02 -13.46
C SER A 176 -12.06 -16.73 -14.54
N GLU A 177 -12.61 -15.52 -14.56
CA GLU A 177 -13.63 -15.08 -15.51
C GLU A 177 -13.06 -14.42 -16.76
N CYS A 178 -11.73 -14.42 -16.92
CA CYS A 178 -11.06 -13.98 -18.13
C CYS A 178 -10.22 -15.09 -18.77
N THR A 179 -9.86 -14.87 -20.03
CA THR A 179 -8.86 -15.66 -20.75
C THR A 179 -7.70 -14.75 -21.14
N ARG A 180 -6.49 -15.14 -20.76
CA ARG A 180 -5.24 -14.56 -21.26
C ARG A 180 -4.90 -15.22 -22.60
N SER A 181 -4.72 -14.43 -23.65
CA SER A 181 -4.39 -14.92 -24.99
C SER A 181 -3.44 -13.97 -25.72
N ALA A 182 -2.98 -14.37 -26.91
CA ALA A 182 -2.22 -13.50 -27.81
C ALA A 182 -2.99 -12.23 -28.24
N TYR A 183 -4.33 -12.23 -28.13
CA TYR A 183 -5.19 -11.07 -28.42
C TYR A 183 -5.43 -10.17 -27.21
N GLY A 184 -4.91 -10.57 -26.05
CA GLY A 184 -4.98 -9.87 -24.78
C GLY A 184 -5.85 -10.58 -23.75
N VAL A 185 -6.42 -9.79 -22.84
CA VAL A 185 -7.29 -10.26 -21.75
C VAL A 185 -8.73 -10.07 -22.16
N LEU A 186 -9.48 -11.15 -22.25
CA LEU A 186 -10.86 -11.15 -22.71
C LEU A 186 -11.79 -11.71 -21.64
N ASP A 187 -12.94 -11.08 -21.44
CA ASP A 187 -14.03 -11.60 -20.62
C ASP A 187 -14.59 -12.89 -21.21
N ASN A 188 -14.63 -13.96 -20.41
CA ASN A 188 -15.06 -15.29 -20.89
C ASN A 188 -16.52 -15.33 -21.35
N LEU A 189 -17.37 -14.45 -20.81
CA LEU A 189 -18.80 -14.43 -21.10
C LEU A 189 -19.13 -13.52 -22.30
N THR A 190 -18.51 -12.34 -22.34
CA THR A 190 -18.88 -11.26 -23.27
C THR A 190 -17.87 -11.07 -24.40
N GLY A 191 -16.66 -11.61 -24.27
CA GLY A 191 -15.55 -11.38 -25.19
C GLY A 191 -14.98 -9.95 -25.13
N GLU A 192 -15.45 -9.12 -24.19
CA GLU A 192 -14.97 -7.74 -24.03
C GLU A 192 -13.51 -7.71 -23.57
N SER A 193 -12.73 -6.77 -24.11
CA SER A 193 -11.34 -6.58 -23.69
C SER A 193 -11.28 -5.95 -22.29
N GLY A 194 -10.43 -6.51 -21.45
CA GLY A 194 -10.16 -6.00 -20.11
C GLY A 194 -8.69 -5.78 -19.79
N ILE A 195 -8.44 -5.46 -18.53
CA ILE A 195 -7.12 -5.35 -17.92
C ILE A 195 -7.11 -6.20 -16.66
N ILE A 196 -6.02 -6.92 -16.41
CA ILE A 196 -5.82 -7.61 -15.14
C ILE A 196 -5.12 -6.65 -14.20
N ILE A 197 -5.69 -6.43 -13.02
CA ILE A 197 -5.07 -5.70 -11.92
C ILE A 197 -4.68 -6.73 -10.88
N SER A 198 -3.40 -6.74 -10.53
CA SER A 198 -2.81 -7.73 -9.64
C SER A 198 -2.38 -7.06 -8.33
N THR A 199 -2.70 -7.69 -7.21
CA THR A 199 -2.06 -7.42 -5.92
C THR A 199 -1.31 -8.66 -5.50
N GLY A 200 -0.08 -8.51 -5.06
CA GLY A 200 0.73 -9.60 -4.53
C GLY A 200 1.09 -9.40 -3.09
N LEU A 201 2.30 -9.84 -2.74
CA LEU A 201 2.82 -9.88 -1.36
C LEU A 201 2.44 -8.63 -0.54
N VAL A 202 1.63 -8.86 0.48
CA VAL A 202 1.28 -7.88 1.51
C VAL A 202 2.23 -8.06 2.69
N ARG A 203 3.00 -7.02 3.00
CA ARG A 203 4.00 -7.06 4.05
C ARG A 203 3.79 -5.93 5.05
N ARG A 204 3.47 -6.29 6.30
CA ARG A 204 3.40 -5.31 7.39
C ARG A 204 4.80 -4.72 7.65
N LEU A 205 4.90 -3.40 7.58
CA LEU A 205 6.13 -2.67 7.90
C LEU A 205 6.15 -2.26 9.37
N ASP A 206 5.00 -1.82 9.89
CA ASP A 206 4.74 -1.54 11.31
C ASP A 206 3.21 -1.51 11.59
N ALA A 207 2.79 -1.04 12.78
CA ALA A 207 1.38 -0.97 13.18
C ALA A 207 0.50 -0.15 12.22
N ASN A 208 1.07 0.89 11.59
CA ASN A 208 0.33 1.83 10.75
C ASN A 208 0.78 1.83 9.30
N ARG A 209 1.71 0.96 8.89
CA ARG A 209 2.22 0.91 7.52
C ARG A 209 2.29 -0.51 6.98
N ILE A 210 1.79 -0.65 5.76
CA ILE A 210 1.81 -1.90 5.01
C ILE A 210 2.41 -1.62 3.64
N GLU A 211 3.26 -2.52 3.18
CA GLU A 211 3.77 -2.58 1.82
C GLU A 211 2.93 -3.57 1.01
N VAL A 212 2.58 -3.19 -0.20
CA VAL A 212 1.87 -4.06 -1.16
C VAL A 212 2.61 -4.02 -2.48
N TRP A 213 2.89 -5.19 -3.02
CA TRP A 213 3.36 -5.31 -4.41
C TRP A 213 2.15 -5.52 -5.31
N GLY A 214 2.18 -5.02 -6.54
CA GLY A 214 1.08 -5.19 -7.47
C GLY A 214 1.29 -4.42 -8.75
N GLY A 215 0.30 -4.40 -9.61
CA GLY A 215 0.37 -3.68 -10.87
C GLY A 215 -0.74 -4.06 -11.81
N TYR A 216 -0.48 -3.91 -13.11
CA TYR A 216 -1.45 -4.27 -14.13
C TYR A 216 -0.81 -5.05 -15.28
N TYR A 217 -1.65 -5.75 -16.02
CA TYR A 217 -1.32 -6.39 -17.29
C TYR A 217 -2.37 -6.03 -18.35
N GLU A 218 -1.94 -5.32 -19.38
CA GLU A 218 -2.74 -4.88 -20.53
C GLU A 218 -2.27 -5.62 -21.80
N ARG A 219 -3.09 -6.57 -22.26
CA ARG A 219 -3.10 -7.10 -23.63
C ARG A 219 -1.75 -7.56 -24.22
N GLY A 220 -0.78 -7.96 -23.40
CA GLY A 220 0.58 -8.26 -23.86
C GLY A 220 1.31 -7.05 -24.49
N VAL A 221 0.76 -5.85 -24.32
CA VAL A 221 1.30 -4.58 -24.81
C VAL A 221 2.06 -3.87 -23.70
N SER A 222 1.54 -3.94 -22.47
CA SER A 222 2.17 -3.33 -21.31
C SER A 222 1.82 -4.10 -20.04
N ALA A 223 2.80 -4.26 -19.18
CA ALA A 223 2.61 -4.60 -17.79
C ALA A 223 3.39 -3.63 -16.91
N SER A 224 2.93 -3.45 -15.68
CA SER A 224 3.69 -2.75 -14.65
C SER A 224 3.81 -3.59 -13.39
N LEU A 225 4.91 -3.38 -12.68
CA LEU A 225 5.07 -3.79 -11.30
C LEU A 225 5.37 -2.56 -10.46
N ASN A 226 4.55 -2.32 -9.47
CA ASN A 226 4.61 -1.22 -8.53
C ASN A 226 4.77 -1.76 -7.11
N ARG A 227 5.46 -0.97 -6.29
CA ARG A 227 5.51 -1.15 -4.84
C ARG A 227 4.75 0.01 -4.21
N LEU A 228 3.66 -0.31 -3.53
CA LEU A 228 2.85 0.64 -2.79
C LEU A 228 3.23 0.58 -1.31
N VAL A 229 3.22 1.74 -0.65
CA VAL A 229 3.18 1.82 0.82
C VAL A 229 1.89 2.49 1.22
N LEU A 230 1.08 1.78 1.99
CA LEU A 230 -0.15 2.26 2.58
C LEU A 230 0.10 2.69 4.02
N HIS A 231 -0.60 3.73 4.43
CA HIS A 231 -0.59 4.23 5.81
C HIS A 231 -2.01 4.17 6.38
N ARG A 232 -2.15 3.66 7.59
CA ARG A 232 -3.42 3.65 8.31
C ARG A 232 -3.76 5.07 8.76
N VAL A 233 -4.91 5.57 8.35
CA VAL A 233 -5.51 6.82 8.83
C VAL A 233 -6.68 6.48 9.75
N PHE A 234 -7.00 7.39 10.68
CA PHE A 234 -8.05 7.29 11.71
C PHE A 234 -8.98 6.06 11.60
N GLY A 235 -8.87 5.12 12.54
CA GLY A 235 -9.62 3.86 12.50
C GLY A 235 -8.92 2.77 11.66
N ASN A 236 -9.68 2.03 10.86
CA ASN A 236 -9.21 0.95 10.00
C ASN A 236 -9.09 1.36 8.52
N HIS A 237 -8.95 2.65 8.24
CA HIS A 237 -8.87 3.14 6.87
C HIS A 237 -7.42 3.20 6.40
N TRP A 238 -7.15 2.71 5.19
CA TRP A 238 -5.81 2.76 4.59
C TRP A 238 -5.78 3.77 3.44
N VAL A 239 -4.64 4.44 3.27
CA VAL A 239 -4.39 5.33 2.12
C VAL A 239 -3.00 5.07 1.56
N VAL A 240 -2.87 5.09 0.23
CA VAL A 240 -1.56 4.99 -0.44
C VAL A 240 -0.78 6.29 -0.22
N VAL A 241 0.42 6.18 0.36
CA VAL A 241 1.32 7.34 0.62
C VAL A 241 2.56 7.33 -0.27
N THR A 242 2.95 6.15 -0.76
CA THR A 242 4.07 5.98 -1.70
C THR A 242 3.66 5.02 -2.80
N ASP A 243 4.03 5.36 -4.03
CA ASP A 243 3.93 4.50 -5.22
C ASP A 243 5.26 4.56 -5.96
N GLU A 244 5.93 3.42 -6.05
CA GLU A 244 7.22 3.27 -6.72
C GLU A 244 7.10 2.26 -7.86
N LEU A 245 7.27 2.71 -9.10
CA LEU A 245 7.39 1.82 -10.26
C LEU A 245 8.69 1.02 -10.15
N LYS A 246 8.57 -0.32 -10.16
CA LYS A 246 9.68 -1.28 -10.05
C LYS A 246 10.02 -1.95 -11.36
N GLY A 247 9.04 -2.13 -12.24
CA GLY A 247 9.26 -2.74 -13.55
C GLY A 247 8.16 -2.39 -14.53
N ILE A 248 8.52 -2.43 -15.80
CA ILE A 248 7.60 -2.41 -16.93
C ILE A 248 7.99 -3.56 -17.87
N ALA A 249 7.01 -4.19 -18.49
CA ALA A 249 7.20 -5.20 -19.52
C ALA A 249 6.29 -4.92 -20.71
#